data_AF-A0A060X3M4-F1
#
_entry.id   AF-A0A060X3M4-F1
#
_cell.length_a   1.000
_cell.length_b   1.000
_cell.length_c   1.000
_cell.angle_alpha   90.00
_cell.angle_beta   90.00
_cell.angle_gamma   90.00
#
_symmetry.space_group_name_H-M   'P 1'
#
loop_
_entity.id
_entity.type
_entity.pdbx_description
1 polymer ?
#
loop_
_entity_poly.entity_id
_entity_poly.type
_entity_poly.pdbx_seq_one_letter_code
_entity_poly.pdbx_strand_id
1 'polypeptide(L)'
;MGGKCLLNSGTLDGTSVTLHQQTNIVTNGNVLTVTMSALRMVDTGWYRCANGDYQMPVHITVNQQTTKQNATTFMPTAQSAVSSQPSVSNIQTLERTFFYLLKVGNALLFLLCNIIGVVKLRKNRHQDDTKDV
;
A
#
# COMPACT_ATOMS: atom_id res chain seq x y z
N MET A 1 -13.13 4.57 4.48
CA MET A 1 -13.32 3.28 5.18
C MET A 1 -12.24 3.15 6.24
N GLY A 2 -12.59 3.39 7.50
CA GLY A 2 -11.69 3.27 8.64
C GLY A 2 -12.48 2.76 9.82
N GLY A 3 -12.06 1.62 10.39
CA GLY A 3 -12.65 1.05 11.59
C GLY A 3 -12.13 1.75 12.85
N LYS A 4 -12.53 1.22 14.02
CA LYS A 4 -12.06 1.71 15.32
C LYS A 4 -10.57 1.39 15.48
N CYS A 5 -9.76 2.37 15.88
CA CYS A 5 -8.34 2.16 16.16
C CYS A 5 -8.18 1.24 17.38
N LEU A 6 -7.35 0.20 17.25
CA LEU A 6 -7.00 -0.73 18.31
C LEU A 6 -5.69 -0.28 18.97
N LEU A 7 -5.64 -0.22 20.31
CA LEU A 7 -4.44 0.23 21.05
C LEU A 7 -3.48 -0.92 21.38
N ASN A 8 -4.02 -2.05 21.86
CA ASN A 8 -3.25 -3.22 22.28
C ASN A 8 -3.89 -4.51 21.78
N SER A 9 -5.22 -4.57 21.81
CA SER A 9 -6.00 -5.69 21.30
C SER A 9 -7.39 -5.23 20.91
N GLY A 10 -8.08 -6.07 20.15
CA GLY A 10 -9.50 -5.93 19.87
C GLY A 10 -9.93 -6.90 18.79
N THR A 11 -10.97 -6.53 18.04
CA THR A 11 -11.56 -7.40 17.03
C THR A 11 -11.67 -6.70 15.68
N LEU A 12 -11.42 -7.45 14.62
CA LEU A 12 -11.63 -7.05 13.23
C LEU A 12 -12.56 -8.09 12.60
N ASP A 13 -13.79 -7.70 12.26
CA ASP A 13 -14.82 -8.58 11.68
C ASP A 13 -15.08 -9.89 12.46
N GLY A 14 -14.87 -9.83 13.78
CA GLY A 14 -15.01 -10.97 14.70
C GLY A 14 -13.72 -11.77 14.92
N THR A 15 -12.65 -11.50 14.15
CA THR A 15 -11.31 -12.06 14.37
C THR A 15 -10.62 -11.29 15.50
N SER A 16 -10.06 -12.00 16.47
CA SER A 16 -9.29 -11.40 17.55
C SER A 16 -7.92 -10.94 17.04
N VAL A 17 -7.55 -9.71 17.35
CA VAL A 17 -6.29 -9.09 16.96
C VAL A 17 -5.56 -8.58 18.20
N THR A 18 -4.29 -8.92 18.33
CA THR A 18 -3.40 -8.34 19.34
C THR A 18 -2.21 -7.65 18.65
N LEU A 19 -1.80 -6.55 19.27
CA LEU A 19 -0.73 -5.68 18.81
C LEU A 19 0.36 -5.68 19.88
N HIS A 20 1.58 -5.99 19.46
CA HIS A 20 2.74 -5.95 20.32
C HIS A 20 3.81 -5.07 19.68
N GLN A 21 4.07 -3.91 20.30
CA GLN A 21 5.09 -2.99 19.86
C GLN A 21 6.38 -3.22 20.66
N GLN A 22 7.49 -3.42 19.95
CA GLN A 22 8.81 -3.57 20.53
C GLN A 22 9.72 -2.47 19.99
N THR A 23 10.41 -1.75 20.86
CA THR A 23 11.48 -0.83 20.47
C THR A 23 12.79 -1.62 20.33
N ASN A 24 13.44 -1.48 19.18
CA ASN A 24 14.78 -2.01 18.93
C ASN A 24 15.81 -0.93 19.28
N ILE A 25 16.53 -1.15 20.38
CA ILE A 25 17.53 -0.21 20.91
C ILE A 25 18.76 -0.04 20.02
N VAL A 26 19.05 -1.03 19.16
CA VAL A 26 20.24 -1.02 18.29
C VAL A 26 19.96 -0.19 17.04
N THR A 27 18.78 -0.34 16.45
CA THR A 27 18.38 0.40 15.24
C THR A 27 17.60 1.68 15.54
N ASN A 28 17.32 1.98 16.82
CA ASN A 28 16.40 3.05 17.25
C ASN A 28 15.05 3.01 16.52
N GLY A 29 14.59 1.80 16.16
CA GLY A 29 13.35 1.57 15.42
C GLY A 29 12.25 0.97 16.27
N ASN A 30 10.99 1.10 15.84
CA ASN A 30 9.86 0.39 16.44
C ASN A 30 9.40 -0.74 15.51
N VAL A 31 9.19 -1.92 16.06
CA VAL A 31 8.61 -3.08 15.37
C VAL A 31 7.22 -3.31 15.93
N LEU A 32 6.21 -3.32 15.07
CA LEU A 32 4.84 -3.67 15.43
C LEU A 32 4.55 -5.10 14.96
N THR A 33 4.35 -6.00 15.91
CA THR A 33 3.87 -7.36 15.66
C THR A 33 2.36 -7.39 15.75
N VAL A 34 1.71 -7.88 14.71
CA VAL A 34 0.27 -8.10 14.66
C VAL A 34 0.01 -9.60 14.75
N THR A 35 -0.79 -10.03 15.72
CA THR A 35 -1.22 -11.43 15.84
C THR A 35 -2.73 -11.49 15.66
N MET A 36 -3.16 -12.24 14.66
CA MET A 36 -4.58 -12.53 14.41
C MET A 36 -4.86 -13.96 14.82
N SER A 37 -5.87 -14.18 15.65
CA SER A 37 -6.22 -15.49 16.19
C SER A 37 -7.68 -15.86 15.89
N ALA A 38 -7.96 -17.16 15.92
CA ALA A 38 -9.27 -17.72 15.57
C ALA A 38 -9.76 -17.33 14.16
N LEU A 39 -8.83 -17.27 13.20
CA LEU A 39 -9.14 -17.01 11.80
C LEU A 39 -10.09 -18.08 11.23
N ARG A 40 -11.08 -17.62 10.47
CA ARG A 40 -12.04 -18.42 9.72
C ARG A 40 -11.76 -18.30 8.22
N MET A 41 -12.32 -19.20 7.41
CA MET A 41 -12.17 -19.12 5.96
C MET A 41 -12.63 -17.77 5.37
N VAL A 42 -13.67 -17.16 5.96
CA VAL A 42 -14.20 -15.84 5.57
C VAL A 42 -13.23 -14.68 5.86
N ASP A 43 -12.23 -14.91 6.72
CA ASP A 43 -11.19 -13.93 7.05
C ASP A 43 -10.02 -14.01 6.02
N THR A 44 -10.20 -14.69 4.90
CA THR A 44 -9.25 -14.67 3.77
C THR A 44 -9.35 -13.35 3.02
N GLY A 45 -8.22 -12.70 2.79
CA GLY A 45 -8.20 -11.48 1.99
C GLY A 45 -6.96 -10.61 2.18
N TRP A 46 -7.06 -9.39 1.69
CA TRP A 46 -6.01 -8.38 1.79
C TRP A 46 -6.14 -7.56 3.07
N TYR A 47 -5.08 -7.58 3.86
CA TYR A 47 -4.89 -6.76 5.04
C TYR A 47 -3.80 -5.73 4.76
N ARG A 48 -3.80 -4.63 5.50
CA ARG A 48 -2.77 -3.59 5.38
C ARG A 48 -2.33 -3.12 6.76
N CYS A 49 -1.03 -3.12 7.01
CA CYS A 49 -0.45 -2.35 8.09
C CYS A 49 -0.17 -0.94 7.53
N ALA A 50 -0.72 0.10 8.16
CA ALA A 50 -0.62 1.47 7.67
C ALA A 50 -0.13 2.41 8.78
N ASN A 51 0.80 3.30 8.44
CA ASN A 51 1.26 4.40 9.28
C ASN A 51 1.39 5.66 8.42
N GLY A 52 0.39 6.54 8.50
CA GLY A 52 0.27 7.68 7.58
C GLY A 52 0.18 7.21 6.12
N ASP A 53 1.08 7.73 5.27
CA ASP A 53 1.14 7.39 3.85
C ASP A 53 1.84 6.04 3.56
N TYR A 54 2.52 5.47 4.55
CA TYR A 54 3.20 4.19 4.41
C TYR A 54 2.23 3.04 4.62
N GLN A 55 2.10 2.17 3.61
CA GLN A 55 1.22 1.01 3.64
C GLN A 55 1.97 -0.25 3.25
N MET A 56 1.81 -1.30 4.05
CA MET A 56 2.33 -2.64 3.80
C MET A 56 1.14 -3.62 3.63
N PRO A 57 0.83 -4.04 2.40
CA PRO A 57 -0.23 -5.01 2.15
C PRO A 57 0.23 -6.44 2.47
N VAL A 58 -0.67 -7.25 3.03
CA VAL A 58 -0.45 -8.66 3.37
C VAL A 58 -1.69 -9.44 2.96
N HIS A 59 -1.54 -10.49 2.15
CA HIS A 59 -2.64 -11.39 1.81
C HIS A 59 -2.64 -12.59 2.75
N ILE A 60 -3.73 -12.78 3.48
CA ILE A 60 -3.92 -13.94 4.36
C ILE A 60 -4.86 -14.91 3.64
N THR A 61 -4.45 -16.17 3.51
CA THR A 61 -5.28 -17.26 3.00
C THR A 61 -5.54 -18.25 4.12
N VAL A 62 -6.81 -18.45 4.47
CA VAL A 62 -7.23 -19.37 5.53
C VAL A 62 -7.90 -20.57 4.89
N ASN A 63 -7.25 -21.73 4.99
CA ASN A 63 -7.77 -22.98 4.46
C ASN A 63 -8.23 -23.88 5.61
N GLN A 64 -9.30 -24.63 5.39
CA GLN A 64 -9.67 -25.70 6.31
C GLN A 64 -8.72 -26.88 6.11
N GLN A 65 -8.00 -27.25 7.17
CA GLN A 65 -7.20 -28.46 7.14
C GLN A 65 -8.14 -29.67 7.15
N THR A 66 -8.31 -30.30 6.00
CA THR A 66 -8.98 -31.59 5.91
C THR A 66 -7.99 -32.67 6.34
N THR A 67 -8.07 -33.12 7.59
CA THR A 67 -7.39 -34.35 8.00
C THR A 67 -8.09 -35.51 7.29
N LYS A 68 -7.65 -35.83 6.07
CA LYS A 68 -8.01 -37.11 5.47
C LYS A 68 -7.35 -38.19 6.33
N GLN A 69 -8.15 -38.88 7.14
CA GLN A 69 -7.72 -40.07 7.87
C GLN A 69 -7.50 -41.19 6.83
N ASN A 70 -6.35 -41.15 6.17
CA ASN A 70 -5.97 -42.15 5.17
C ASN A 70 -5.52 -43.42 5.91
N ALA A 71 -6.42 -44.37 6.09
CA ALA A 71 -6.02 -45.77 6.00
C ALA A 71 -5.69 -46.03 4.52
N THR A 72 -4.42 -46.11 4.14
CA THR A 72 -4.07 -46.59 2.80
C THR A 72 -2.69 -47.21 2.74
N THR A 73 -2.71 -48.54 2.63
CA THR A 73 -1.74 -49.39 1.94
C THR A 73 -1.22 -48.73 0.65
N PHE A 74 0.12 -48.65 0.54
CA PHE A 74 1.02 -48.47 -0.61
C PHE A 74 0.53 -47.82 -1.94
N MET A 75 1.19 -46.69 -2.23
CA MET A 75 1.46 -45.93 -3.47
C MET A 75 1.75 -46.79 -4.75
N PRO A 76 1.55 -46.27 -6.00
CA PRO A 76 2.49 -45.30 -6.62
C PRO A 76 1.91 -44.16 -7.50
N THR A 77 2.55 -42.99 -7.33
CA THR A 77 2.93 -41.90 -8.25
C THR A 77 2.14 -41.62 -9.55
N ALA A 78 1.63 -40.38 -9.67
CA ALA A 78 1.69 -39.59 -10.91
C ALA A 78 1.74 -38.10 -10.58
N GLN A 79 2.89 -37.48 -10.87
CA GLN A 79 3.19 -36.06 -10.71
C GLN A 79 2.58 -35.28 -11.90
N SER A 80 1.89 -34.18 -11.63
CA SER A 80 1.61 -33.15 -12.65
C SER A 80 1.67 -31.79 -11.99
N ALA A 81 2.86 -31.18 -12.06
CA ALA A 81 3.06 -29.77 -11.81
C ALA A 81 2.60 -29.00 -13.05
N VAL A 82 1.57 -28.17 -12.91
CA VAL A 82 1.33 -27.07 -13.84
C VAL A 82 1.42 -25.78 -13.03
N SER A 83 2.65 -25.28 -12.97
CA SER A 83 2.97 -23.91 -12.61
C SER A 83 2.43 -22.99 -13.71
N SER A 84 1.49 -22.12 -13.36
CA SER A 84 1.21 -20.91 -14.14
C SER A 84 1.21 -19.73 -13.20
N GLN A 85 2.43 -19.28 -12.91
CA GLN A 85 2.72 -18.03 -12.21
C GLN A 85 2.76 -16.93 -13.27
N PRO A 86 1.80 -15.97 -13.33
CA PRO A 86 2.04 -14.77 -14.10
C PRO A 86 3.03 -13.91 -13.30
N SER A 87 4.21 -13.71 -13.85
CA SER A 87 5.20 -12.76 -13.37
C SER A 87 4.66 -11.34 -13.53
N VAL A 88 3.97 -10.85 -12.50
CA VAL A 88 3.57 -9.43 -12.37
C VAL A 88 4.79 -8.63 -11.90
N SER A 89 5.84 -8.58 -12.71
CA SER A 89 7.05 -7.79 -12.44
C SER A 89 7.23 -6.60 -13.37
N ASN A 90 6.45 -6.49 -14.45
CA ASN A 90 6.69 -5.47 -15.48
C ASN A 90 5.56 -4.45 -15.70
N ILE A 91 4.42 -4.57 -15.00
CA ILE A 91 3.27 -3.66 -15.15
C ILE A 91 3.31 -2.51 -14.11
N GLN A 92 3.89 -2.74 -12.93
CA GLN A 92 3.96 -1.72 -11.87
C GLN A 92 4.98 -0.60 -12.13
N THR A 93 6.01 -0.89 -12.94
CA THR A 93 7.09 0.04 -13.31
C THR A 93 6.64 1.08 -14.33
N LEU A 94 5.71 0.75 -15.22
CA LEU A 94 5.20 1.69 -16.24
C LEU A 94 4.24 2.73 -15.62
N GLU A 95 3.33 2.29 -14.75
CA GLU A 95 2.39 3.16 -14.04
C GLU A 95 3.12 4.17 -13.13
N ARG A 96 4.10 3.72 -12.33
CA ARG A 96 4.88 4.62 -11.48
C ARG A 96 5.68 5.65 -12.28
N THR A 97 6.25 5.24 -13.42
CA THR A 97 6.96 6.16 -14.33
C THR A 97 6.00 7.17 -14.96
N PHE A 98 4.80 6.73 -15.36
CA PHE A 98 3.77 7.60 -15.92
C PHE A 98 3.26 8.63 -14.89
N PHE A 99 2.93 8.21 -13.67
CA PHE A 99 2.51 9.12 -12.60
C PHE A 99 3.61 10.13 -12.21
N TYR A 100 4.88 9.72 -12.26
CA TYR A 100 6.02 10.60 -11.98
C TYR A 100 6.22 11.63 -13.10
N LEU A 101 6.17 11.22 -14.37
CA LEU A 101 6.25 12.12 -15.53
C LEU A 101 5.06 13.10 -15.57
N LEU A 102 3.85 12.63 -15.26
CA LEU A 102 2.65 13.48 -15.18
C LEU A 102 2.79 14.53 -14.05
N LYS A 103 3.39 14.17 -12.91
CA LYS A 103 3.63 15.11 -11.81
C LYS A 103 4.74 16.11 -12.10
N VAL A 104 5.86 15.67 -12.68
CA VAL A 104 7.00 16.55 -13.02
C VAL A 104 6.64 17.52 -14.16
N GLY A 105 5.94 17.03 -15.19
CA GLY A 105 5.45 17.86 -16.29
C GLY A 105 4.48 18.95 -15.81
N ASN A 106 3.56 18.60 -14.90
CA ASN A 106 2.65 19.57 -14.29
C ASN A 106 3.41 20.60 -13.43
N ALA A 107 4.42 20.19 -12.66
CA ALA A 107 5.22 21.12 -11.86
C ALA A 107 5.93 22.18 -12.72
N LEU A 108 6.48 21.79 -13.86
CA LEU A 108 7.11 22.73 -14.81
C LEU A 108 6.08 23.69 -15.41
N LEU A 109 4.90 23.18 -15.78
CA LEU A 109 3.80 24.01 -16.29
C LEU A 109 3.31 25.02 -15.24
N PHE A 110 3.15 24.60 -13.97
CA PHE A 110 2.81 25.49 -12.86
C PHE A 110 3.90 26.55 -12.65
N LEU A 111 5.18 26.19 -12.72
CA LEU A 111 6.28 27.15 -12.56
C LEU A 111 6.26 28.20 -13.67
N LEU A 112 6.05 27.78 -14.93
CA LEU A 112 5.95 28.68 -16.07
C LEU A 112 4.74 29.62 -15.93
N CYS A 113 3.56 29.11 -15.53
CA CYS A 113 2.38 29.94 -15.28
C CYS A 113 2.61 30.98 -14.17
N ASN A 114 3.32 30.60 -13.10
CA ASN A 114 3.68 31.53 -12.03
C ASN A 114 4.66 32.61 -12.51
N ILE A 115 5.70 32.25 -13.26
CA ILE A 115 6.67 33.21 -13.82
C ILE A 115 5.96 34.17 -14.79
N ILE A 116 5.15 33.66 -15.71
CA ILE A 116 4.38 34.49 -16.65
C ILE A 116 3.42 35.41 -15.90
N GLY A 117 2.71 34.90 -14.88
CA GLY A 117 1.80 35.69 -14.05
C GLY A 117 2.51 36.84 -13.33
N VAL A 118 3.67 36.57 -12.72
CA VAL A 118 4.48 37.59 -12.03
C VAL A 118 5.05 38.60 -13.02
N VAL A 119 5.55 38.17 -14.18
CA VAL A 119 6.08 39.09 -15.21
C VAL A 119 4.97 39.94 -15.81
N LYS A 120 3.79 39.37 -16.10
CA LYS A 120 2.62 40.13 -16.55
C LYS A 120 2.16 41.10 -15.48
N LEU A 121 2.16 40.71 -14.20
CA LEU A 121 1.78 41.59 -13.10
C LEU A 121 2.76 42.77 -12.96
N ARG A 122 4.08 42.50 -13.01
CA ARG A 122 5.12 43.55 -12.98
C ARG A 122 5.05 44.46 -14.21
N LYS A 123 4.84 43.89 -15.40
CA LYS A 123 4.69 44.64 -16.65
C LYS A 123 3.42 45.48 -16.66
N ASN A 124 2.31 44.95 -16.13
CA ASN A 124 1.04 45.67 -16.05
C ASN A 124 1.11 46.79 -15.00
N ARG A 125 1.86 46.62 -13.90
CA ARG A 125 2.18 47.70 -12.96
C ARG A 125 3.02 48.81 -13.59
N HIS A 126 4.02 48.48 -14.40
CA HIS A 126 4.79 49.49 -15.13
C HIS A 126 4.00 50.20 -16.25
N GLN A 127 2.99 49.54 -16.81
CA GLN A 127 2.16 50.10 -17.87
C GLN A 127 1.03 51.00 -17.34
N ASP A 128 0.68 50.88 -16.05
CA ASP A 128 -0.18 51.82 -15.32
C ASP A 128 0.52 53.19 -15.21
N ASP A 129 1.80 53.20 -14.81
CA ASP A 129 2.63 54.41 -14.70
C ASP A 129 2.92 55.13 -16.04
N THR A 130 2.65 54.51 -17.20
CA THR A 130 2.92 55.12 -18.52
C THR A 130 1.64 55.54 -19.26
N LYS A 131 0.44 55.34 -18.67
CA LYS A 131 -0.83 55.74 -19.31
C LYS A 131 -1.42 57.05 -18.78
N ASP A 132 -0.79 57.65 -17.77
CA ASP A 132 -1.22 58.90 -17.14
C ASP A 132 -0.36 60.13 -17.56
N VAL A 133 0.24 60.10 -18.76
CA VAL A 133 0.87 61.27 -19.42
C VAL A 133 0.29 61.49 -20.80
#